data_AF-A0A953IPC1-F1
#
_entry.id   AF-A0A953IPC1-F1
#
_cell.length_a   1.000
_cell.length_b   1.000
_cell.length_c   1.000
_cell.angle_alpha   90.00
_cell.angle_beta   90.00
_cell.angle_gamma   90.00
#
_symmetry.space_group_name_H-M   'P 1'
#
loop_
_entity.id
_entity.type
_entity.pdbx_description
1 polymer ?
#
loop_
_entity_poly.entity_id
_entity_poly.type
_entity_poly.pdbx_seq_one_letter_code
_entity_poly.pdbx_strand_id
1 'polypeptide(L)'
;MIADLISNIDALNAFLRRGKAVNVNDQDTKNQVIALASRYFKEVRPQLVHAIGEEDLLGHDQRWQQLLRLAHGNNARRTYLGALVGLRRQLSEFNIAALATPLPDQESTTYSREEAAILKTLEVLAPAAAASYQQALADLTGPVRTSYRGTAAEFRESLREVLDHLAPDDEVQKQDWYKPAEKQTRPTMKQKVRYILTSRERNKTQRAAAEKMIGLIEGLSGDMARAVYDRASLATHVHQSKGEVQQIKRYVDVIFFDLLEISH
;
A
#
# COMPACT_ATOMS: atom_id res chain seq x y z
N MET A 1 -17.99 12.11 2.62
CA MET A 1 -17.68 12.38 1.20
C MET A 1 -18.78 11.94 0.23
N ILE A 2 -19.08 10.64 0.05
CA ILE A 2 -20.18 10.20 -0.84
C ILE A 2 -21.54 10.76 -0.37
N ALA A 3 -21.83 10.67 0.93
CA ALA A 3 -23.04 11.24 1.52
C ALA A 3 -23.18 12.75 1.28
N ASP A 4 -22.07 13.50 1.35
CA ASP A 4 -22.06 14.94 1.08
C ASP A 4 -22.37 15.22 -0.40
N LEU A 5 -21.83 14.41 -1.31
CA LEU A 5 -22.11 14.54 -2.75
C LEU A 5 -23.59 14.25 -3.04
N ILE A 6 -24.19 13.25 -2.39
CA ILE A 6 -25.62 12.95 -2.48
C ILE A 6 -26.46 14.15 -1.99
N SER A 7 -26.10 14.73 -0.84
CA SER A 7 -26.78 15.92 -0.30
C SER A 7 -26.73 17.11 -1.26
N ASN A 8 -25.58 17.33 -1.91
CA ASN A 8 -25.42 18.39 -2.92
C ASN A 8 -26.25 18.13 -4.18
N ILE A 9 -26.34 16.88 -4.65
CA ILE A 9 -27.24 16.50 -5.75
C ILE A 9 -28.69 16.80 -5.39
N ASP A 10 -29.10 16.49 -4.16
CA ASP A 10 -30.46 16.72 -3.70
C ASP A 10 -30.80 18.21 -3.58
N ALA A 11 -29.88 19.02 -3.05
CA ALA A 11 -30.02 20.46 -2.99
C ALA A 11 -30.17 21.09 -4.39
N LEU A 12 -29.33 20.68 -5.35
CA LEU A 12 -29.40 21.14 -6.73
C LEU A 12 -30.69 20.69 -7.43
N ASN A 13 -31.14 19.45 -7.20
CA ASN A 13 -32.39 18.92 -7.74
C ASN A 13 -33.59 19.72 -7.20
N ALA A 14 -33.63 19.98 -5.89
CA ALA A 14 -34.67 20.80 -5.26
C ALA A 14 -34.66 22.26 -5.79
N PHE A 15 -33.48 22.84 -6.00
CA PHE A 15 -33.33 24.15 -6.61
C PHE A 15 -33.92 24.18 -8.02
N LEU A 16 -33.52 23.25 -8.89
CA LEU A 16 -34.03 23.15 -10.26
C LEU A 16 -35.54 22.93 -10.31
N ARG A 17 -36.13 22.12 -9.42
CA ARG A 17 -37.58 21.89 -9.37
C ARG A 17 -38.39 23.14 -9.07
N ARG A 18 -37.85 24.10 -8.31
CA ARG A 18 -38.52 25.36 -7.98
C ARG A 18 -38.51 26.37 -9.13
N GLY A 19 -37.58 26.23 -10.07
CA GLY A 19 -37.52 27.09 -11.24
C GLY A 19 -38.77 26.98 -12.11
N LYS A 20 -39.11 28.04 -12.85
CA LYS A 20 -40.22 28.04 -13.84
C LYS A 20 -39.73 27.91 -15.29
N ALA A 21 -38.45 28.18 -15.55
CA ALA A 21 -37.88 28.12 -16.90
C ALA A 21 -37.88 26.70 -17.47
N VAL A 22 -38.22 26.58 -18.76
CA VAL A 22 -38.20 25.31 -19.51
C VAL A 22 -36.75 24.84 -19.73
N ASN A 23 -35.85 25.78 -20.04
CA ASN A 23 -34.43 25.53 -20.26
C ASN A 23 -33.59 26.14 -19.13
N VAL A 24 -32.47 25.50 -18.82
CA VAL A 24 -31.49 26.02 -17.85
C VAL A 24 -30.50 26.89 -18.61
N ASN A 25 -30.69 28.20 -18.52
CA ASN A 25 -29.87 29.19 -19.22
C ASN A 25 -29.01 30.03 -18.28
N ASP A 26 -29.33 30.05 -16.98
CA ASP A 26 -28.61 30.85 -16.01
C ASP A 26 -27.23 30.26 -15.73
N GLN A 27 -26.22 31.14 -15.69
CA GLN A 27 -24.83 30.72 -15.57
C GLN A 27 -24.52 30.15 -14.19
N ASP A 28 -25.22 30.59 -13.15
CA ASP A 28 -25.01 30.13 -11.78
C ASP A 28 -25.36 28.64 -11.62
N THR A 29 -26.51 28.21 -12.14
CA THR A 29 -26.88 26.78 -12.13
C THR A 29 -25.88 25.96 -12.92
N LYS A 30 -25.44 26.44 -14.09
CA LYS A 30 -24.44 25.74 -14.90
C LYS A 30 -23.11 25.60 -14.15
N ASN A 31 -22.66 26.66 -13.48
CA ASN A 31 -21.46 26.64 -12.66
C ASN A 31 -21.59 25.66 -11.48
N GLN A 32 -22.75 25.61 -10.81
CA GLN A 32 -23.01 24.65 -9.74
C GLN A 32 -22.96 23.20 -10.25
N VAL A 33 -23.53 22.92 -11.42
CA VAL A 33 -23.47 21.59 -12.05
C VAL A 33 -22.02 21.21 -12.38
N ILE A 34 -21.23 22.12 -12.93
CA ILE A 34 -19.81 21.89 -13.26
C ILE A 34 -18.99 21.65 -11.99
N ALA A 35 -19.20 22.45 -10.94
CA ALA A 35 -18.53 22.29 -9.66
C ALA A 35 -18.85 20.92 -9.04
N LEU A 36 -20.12 20.50 -9.09
CA LEU A 36 -20.56 19.22 -8.57
C LEU A 36 -19.90 18.03 -9.30
N ALA A 37 -19.86 18.07 -10.63
CA ALA A 37 -19.20 17.03 -11.43
C ALA A 37 -17.67 17.04 -11.25
N SER A 38 -17.05 18.22 -11.15
CA SER A 38 -15.63 18.35 -10.87
C SER A 38 -15.26 17.76 -9.52
N ARG A 39 -16.10 17.99 -8.50
CA ARG A 39 -15.94 17.41 -7.17
C ARG A 39 -16.02 15.89 -7.23
N TYR A 40 -16.97 15.33 -7.97
CA TYR A 40 -17.04 13.89 -8.17
C TYR A 40 -15.73 13.33 -8.74
N PHE A 41 -15.23 13.86 -9.86
CA PHE A 41 -14.02 13.33 -10.50
C PHE A 41 -12.76 13.52 -9.65
N LYS A 42 -12.65 14.63 -8.91
CA LYS A 42 -11.46 14.94 -8.10
C LYS A 42 -11.42 14.22 -6.75
N GLU A 43 -12.55 14.17 -6.05
CA GLU A 43 -12.59 13.73 -4.65
C GLU A 43 -13.21 12.34 -4.51
N VAL A 44 -14.36 12.09 -5.16
CA VAL A 44 -15.18 10.91 -4.88
C VAL A 44 -14.81 9.72 -5.78
N ARG A 45 -14.52 9.94 -7.06
CA ARG A 45 -14.16 8.88 -8.01
C ARG A 45 -12.95 8.06 -7.55
N PRO A 46 -11.83 8.65 -7.08
CA PRO A 46 -10.68 7.85 -6.64
C PRO A 46 -11.01 6.85 -5.53
N GLN A 47 -11.89 7.24 -4.59
CA GLN A 47 -12.33 6.36 -3.50
C GLN A 47 -13.22 5.23 -4.02
N LEU A 48 -14.12 5.55 -4.94
CA LEU A 48 -14.97 4.53 -5.56
C LEU A 48 -14.17 3.54 -6.39
N VAL A 49 -13.16 3.98 -7.13
CA VAL A 49 -12.26 3.09 -7.89
C VAL A 49 -11.57 2.11 -6.94
N HIS A 50 -11.16 2.57 -5.77
CA HIS A 50 -10.56 1.69 -4.76
C HIS A 50 -11.57 0.70 -4.16
N ALA A 51 -12.80 1.13 -3.92
CA ALA A 51 -13.82 0.32 -3.25
C ALA A 51 -14.49 -0.73 -4.14
N ILE A 52 -14.74 -0.41 -5.41
CA ILE A 52 -15.53 -1.26 -6.32
C ILE A 52 -14.84 -1.54 -7.67
N GLY A 53 -13.65 -0.99 -7.92
CA GLY A 53 -12.94 -1.16 -9.19
C GLY A 53 -13.35 -0.18 -10.29
N GLU A 54 -12.50 -0.06 -11.31
CA GLU A 54 -12.71 0.92 -12.39
C GLU A 54 -13.76 0.50 -13.41
N GLU A 55 -13.87 -0.80 -13.71
CA GLU A 55 -14.80 -1.32 -14.72
C GLU A 55 -16.26 -1.03 -14.37
N ASP A 56 -16.62 -1.19 -13.09
CA ASP A 56 -17.97 -0.93 -12.57
C ASP A 56 -18.36 0.55 -12.57
N LEU A 57 -17.39 1.46 -12.70
CA LEU A 57 -17.60 2.91 -12.69
C LEU A 57 -17.80 3.54 -14.06
N LEU A 58 -17.44 2.85 -15.15
CA LEU A 58 -17.50 3.42 -16.51
C LEU A 58 -18.89 3.95 -16.86
N GLY A 59 -19.94 3.20 -16.53
CA GLY A 59 -21.33 3.63 -16.78
C GLY A 59 -21.76 4.82 -15.92
N HIS A 60 -21.18 4.99 -14.73
CA HIS A 60 -21.43 6.13 -13.86
C HIS A 60 -20.67 7.37 -14.34
N ASP A 61 -19.41 7.23 -14.72
CA ASP A 61 -18.58 8.29 -15.28
C ASP A 61 -19.21 8.90 -16.53
N GLN A 62 -19.78 8.09 -17.42
CA GLN A 62 -20.50 8.57 -18.59
C GLN A 62 -21.70 9.47 -18.24
N ARG A 63 -22.40 9.21 -17.14
CA ARG A 63 -23.53 10.05 -16.68
C ARG A 63 -23.05 11.38 -16.11
N TRP A 64 -21.93 11.39 -15.40
CA TRP A 64 -21.28 12.63 -14.96
C TRP A 64 -20.78 13.48 -16.13
N GLN A 65 -20.16 12.85 -17.13
CA GLN A 65 -19.77 13.54 -18.36
C GLN A 65 -20.99 14.06 -19.12
N GLN A 66 -22.09 13.31 -19.16
CA GLN A 66 -23.34 13.78 -19.76
C GLN A 66 -23.90 14.99 -19.01
N LEU A 67 -23.85 15.00 -17.68
CA LEU A 67 -24.27 16.15 -16.87
C LEU A 67 -23.41 17.39 -17.18
N LEU A 68 -22.10 17.23 -17.36
CA LEU A 68 -21.20 18.32 -17.81
C LEU A 68 -21.58 18.84 -19.21
N ARG A 69 -21.86 17.95 -20.17
CA ARG A 69 -22.34 18.35 -21.50
C ARG A 69 -23.63 19.15 -21.44
N LEU A 70 -24.54 18.77 -20.54
CA LEU A 70 -25.78 19.54 -20.32
C LEU A 70 -25.47 20.97 -19.87
N ALA A 71 -24.52 21.13 -18.92
CA ALA A 71 -24.11 22.43 -18.37
C ALA A 71 -23.48 23.37 -19.40
N HIS A 72 -22.78 22.84 -20.39
CA HIS A 72 -22.20 23.64 -21.48
C HIS A 72 -23.24 24.12 -22.51
N GLY A 73 -24.42 23.51 -22.56
CA GLY A 73 -25.50 23.87 -23.48
C GLY A 73 -26.73 24.50 -22.80
N ASN A 74 -27.64 25.02 -23.62
CA ASN A 74 -28.97 25.47 -23.16
C ASN A 74 -29.94 24.29 -23.28
N ASN A 75 -29.93 23.43 -22.27
CA ASN A 75 -30.70 22.19 -22.27
C ASN A 75 -31.98 22.31 -21.46
N ALA A 76 -32.98 21.50 -21.81
CA ALA A 76 -34.24 21.42 -21.08
C ALA A 76 -33.99 21.01 -19.62
N ARG A 77 -34.64 21.68 -18.69
CA ARG A 77 -34.58 21.43 -17.24
C ARG A 77 -34.95 19.98 -16.90
N ARG A 78 -35.92 19.41 -17.62
CA ARG A 78 -36.33 18.01 -17.46
C ARG A 78 -35.15 17.05 -17.65
N THR A 79 -34.23 17.35 -18.57
CA THR A 79 -33.06 16.52 -18.85
C THR A 79 -32.06 16.54 -17.68
N TYR A 80 -31.83 17.70 -17.07
CA TYR A 80 -31.02 17.81 -15.85
C TYR A 80 -31.61 17.01 -14.70
N LEU A 81 -32.91 17.17 -14.44
CA LEU A 81 -33.60 16.45 -13.37
C LEU A 81 -33.50 14.93 -13.55
N GLY A 82 -33.65 14.44 -14.79
CA GLY A 82 -33.47 13.02 -15.12
C GLY A 82 -32.03 12.53 -14.85
N ALA A 83 -31.03 13.31 -15.26
CA ALA A 83 -29.62 12.98 -15.03
C ALA A 83 -29.28 12.95 -13.53
N LEU A 84 -29.70 13.96 -12.76
CA LEU A 84 -29.45 14.05 -11.31
C LEU A 84 -30.11 12.91 -10.53
N VAL A 85 -31.36 12.55 -10.86
CA VAL A 85 -32.04 11.39 -10.24
C VAL A 85 -31.28 10.09 -10.52
N GLY A 86 -30.82 9.91 -11.77
CA GLY A 86 -30.03 8.74 -12.14
C GLY A 86 -28.70 8.65 -11.39
N LEU A 87 -27.98 9.78 -11.27
CA LEU A 87 -26.72 9.86 -10.53
C LEU A 87 -26.91 9.60 -9.04
N ARG A 88 -27.93 10.21 -8.41
CA ARG A 88 -28.27 9.98 -7.00
C ARG A 88 -28.49 8.51 -6.70
N ARG A 89 -29.25 7.82 -7.56
CA ARG A 89 -29.55 6.40 -7.39
C ARG A 89 -28.28 5.55 -7.41
N GLN A 90 -27.44 5.73 -8.44
CA GLN A 90 -26.18 4.98 -8.55
C GLN A 90 -25.21 5.29 -7.42
N LEU A 91 -25.08 6.56 -7.00
CA LEU A 91 -24.24 6.91 -5.85
C LEU A 91 -24.74 6.27 -4.56
N SER A 92 -26.05 6.12 -4.39
CA SER A 92 -26.61 5.44 -3.22
C SER A 92 -26.29 3.94 -3.24
N GLU A 93 -26.39 3.31 -4.42
CA GLU A 93 -25.98 1.91 -4.64
C GLU A 93 -24.49 1.72 -4.33
N PHE A 94 -23.63 2.61 -4.82
CA PHE A 94 -22.19 2.59 -4.53
C PHE A 94 -21.87 2.88 -3.07
N ASN A 95 -22.62 3.77 -2.41
CA ASN A 95 -22.44 4.03 -0.99
C ASN A 95 -22.74 2.78 -0.15
N ILE A 96 -23.80 2.04 -0.51
CA ILE A 96 -24.14 0.77 0.16
C ILE A 96 -23.06 -0.28 -0.13
N ALA A 97 -22.62 -0.40 -1.39
CA ALA A 97 -21.57 -1.34 -1.77
C ALA A 97 -20.24 -1.03 -1.04
N ALA A 98 -19.83 0.24 -0.98
CA ALA A 98 -18.63 0.68 -0.28
C ALA A 98 -18.70 0.47 1.24
N LEU A 99 -19.91 0.50 1.84
CA LEU A 99 -20.12 0.16 3.25
C LEU A 99 -20.13 -1.36 3.51
N ALA A 100 -20.51 -2.16 2.51
CA ALA A 100 -20.55 -3.61 2.59
C ALA A 100 -19.19 -4.26 2.29
N THR A 101 -18.36 -3.60 1.48
CA THR A 101 -16.95 -3.94 1.34
C THR A 101 -16.26 -3.58 2.66
N PRO A 102 -15.60 -4.53 3.35
CA PRO A 102 -14.81 -4.18 4.53
C PRO A 102 -13.81 -3.11 4.11
N LEU A 103 -13.95 -1.92 4.71
CA LEU A 103 -13.05 -0.80 4.48
C LEU A 103 -11.62 -1.31 4.68
N PRO A 104 -10.72 -1.16 3.71
CA PRO A 104 -9.30 -1.14 4.05
C PRO A 104 -9.14 0.04 5.02
N ASP A 105 -8.78 -0.26 6.26
CA ASP A 105 -8.67 0.68 7.38
C ASP A 105 -8.15 2.05 6.91
N GLN A 106 -9.03 3.06 6.95
CA GLN A 106 -8.64 4.44 6.68
C GLN A 106 -8.16 5.08 7.99
N GLU A 107 -6.85 5.34 8.01
CA GLU A 107 -6.15 6.38 8.78
C GLU A 107 -6.17 6.27 10.33
N SER A 108 -5.55 5.21 10.87
CA SER A 108 -4.72 5.38 12.09
C SER A 108 -3.65 4.31 12.32
N THR A 109 -3.36 3.43 11.35
CA THR A 109 -2.09 2.72 11.31
C THR A 109 -1.55 2.73 9.87
N THR A 110 -0.47 3.47 9.62
CA THR A 110 0.32 3.40 8.36
C THR A 110 0.83 1.98 8.08
N TYR A 111 0.68 1.10 9.06
CA TYR A 111 1.24 -0.23 9.13
C TYR A 111 0.12 -1.24 9.42
N SER A 112 0.24 -2.45 8.88
CA SER A 112 -0.59 -3.57 9.33
C SER A 112 -0.36 -3.85 10.82
N ARG A 113 -1.24 -4.62 11.46
CA ARG A 113 -1.08 -5.02 12.87
C ARG A 113 0.27 -5.71 13.09
N GLU A 114 0.66 -6.57 12.15
CA GLU A 114 1.93 -7.29 12.13
C GLU A 114 3.12 -6.32 12.03
N GLU A 115 3.08 -5.40 11.08
CA GLU A 115 4.12 -4.39 10.86
C GLU A 115 4.28 -3.47 12.08
N ALA A 116 3.17 -3.07 12.70
CA ALA A 116 3.17 -2.26 13.92
C ALA A 116 3.78 -3.01 15.11
N ALA A 117 3.51 -4.31 15.25
CA ALA A 117 4.10 -5.14 16.30
C ALA A 117 5.61 -5.31 16.11
N ILE A 118 6.06 -5.52 14.87
CA ILE A 118 7.48 -5.55 14.50
C ILE A 118 8.13 -4.22 14.83
N LEU A 119 7.61 -3.09 14.32
CA LEU A 119 8.17 -1.75 14.55
C LEU A 119 8.30 -1.43 16.03
N LYS A 120 7.23 -1.62 16.82
CA LYS A 120 7.25 -1.38 18.25
C LYS A 120 8.33 -2.18 18.97
N THR A 121 8.56 -3.43 18.55
CA THR A 121 9.58 -4.28 19.15
C THR A 121 10.98 -3.84 18.73
N LEU A 122 11.17 -3.51 17.45
CA LEU A 122 12.44 -3.01 16.92
C LEU A 122 12.83 -1.66 17.54
N GLU A 123 11.89 -0.74 17.76
CA GLU A 123 12.15 0.57 18.37
C GLU A 123 12.77 0.46 19.77
N VAL A 124 12.38 -0.58 20.51
CA VAL A 124 12.93 -0.85 21.84
C VAL A 124 14.27 -1.59 21.75
N LEU A 125 14.38 -2.56 20.85
CA LEU A 125 15.51 -3.49 20.80
C LEU A 125 16.69 -2.97 19.97
N ALA A 126 16.43 -2.46 18.78
CA ALA A 126 17.42 -1.95 17.83
C ALA A 126 16.83 -0.78 17.03
N PRO A 127 16.90 0.47 17.55
CA PRO A 127 16.27 1.63 16.91
C PRO A 127 16.72 1.89 15.46
N ALA A 128 17.99 1.58 15.15
CA ALA A 128 18.50 1.66 13.78
C ALA A 128 17.78 0.66 12.85
N ALA A 129 17.55 -0.57 13.31
CA ALA A 129 16.79 -1.56 12.57
C ALA A 129 15.33 -1.14 12.34
N ALA A 130 14.71 -0.50 13.35
CA ALA A 130 13.37 0.05 13.24
C ALA A 130 13.30 1.13 12.15
N ALA A 131 14.26 2.07 12.15
CA ALA A 131 14.33 3.14 11.15
C ALA A 131 14.45 2.57 9.72
N SER A 132 15.33 1.59 9.50
CA SER A 132 15.45 0.94 8.19
C SER A 132 14.16 0.20 7.78
N TYR A 133 13.54 -0.55 8.69
CA TYR A 133 12.27 -1.22 8.39
C TYR A 133 11.17 -0.20 8.04
N GLN A 134 11.05 0.86 8.82
CA GLN A 134 10.07 1.93 8.62
C GLN A 134 10.26 2.63 7.27
N GLN A 135 11.51 2.95 6.91
CA GLN A 135 11.84 3.54 5.62
C GLN A 135 11.46 2.60 4.47
N ALA A 136 11.72 1.30 4.62
CA ALA A 136 11.36 0.31 3.60
C ALA A 136 9.84 0.19 3.41
N LEU A 137 9.06 0.26 4.50
CA LEU A 137 7.59 0.31 4.44
C LEU A 137 7.10 1.59 3.76
N ALA A 138 7.64 2.75 4.14
CA ALA A 138 7.29 4.04 3.55
C ALA A 138 7.58 4.08 2.04
N ASP A 139 8.70 3.50 1.61
CA ASP A 139 9.05 3.37 0.20
C ASP A 139 8.07 2.47 -0.59
N LEU A 140 7.50 1.45 0.04
CA LEU A 140 6.53 0.54 -0.60
C LEU A 140 5.13 1.13 -0.69
N THR A 141 4.71 1.91 0.31
CA THR A 141 3.38 2.54 0.37
C THR A 141 3.36 3.92 -0.31
N GLY A 142 4.51 4.56 -0.44
CA GLY A 142 4.67 5.87 -1.04
C GLY A 142 4.52 5.92 -2.57
N PRO A 143 4.79 7.09 -3.17
CA PRO A 143 4.73 7.29 -4.62
C PRO A 143 5.62 6.29 -5.37
N VAL A 144 5.23 5.96 -6.60
CA VAL A 144 5.99 5.03 -7.46
C VAL A 144 7.43 5.52 -7.62
N ARG A 145 8.39 4.68 -7.23
CA ARG A 145 9.83 4.96 -7.36
C ARG A 145 10.39 4.45 -8.68
N THR A 146 11.41 5.14 -9.19
CA THR A 146 12.21 4.69 -10.33
C THR A 146 13.00 3.41 -10.03
N SER A 147 13.35 3.18 -8.76
CA SER A 147 14.07 1.98 -8.31
C SER A 147 13.73 1.65 -6.85
N TYR A 148 13.63 0.35 -6.57
CA TYR A 148 13.42 -0.20 -5.23
C TYR A 148 14.68 -0.89 -4.66
N ARG A 149 15.85 -0.67 -5.26
CA ARG A 149 17.12 -1.23 -4.76
C ARG A 149 17.44 -0.77 -3.33
N GLY A 150 17.26 0.53 -3.08
CA GLY A 150 17.43 1.10 -1.74
C GLY A 150 16.46 0.44 -0.76
N THR A 151 15.20 0.30 -1.15
CA THR A 151 14.16 -0.34 -0.33
C THR A 151 14.49 -1.80 0.02
N ALA A 152 14.99 -2.59 -0.92
CA ALA A 152 15.47 -3.96 -0.64
C ALA A 152 16.67 -3.97 0.33
N ALA A 153 17.59 -3.02 0.17
CA ALA A 153 18.73 -2.87 1.06
C ALA A 153 18.29 -2.49 2.49
N GLU A 154 17.29 -1.62 2.65
CA GLU A 154 16.74 -1.26 3.96
C GLU A 154 16.14 -2.46 4.70
N PHE A 155 15.38 -3.33 4.02
CA PHE A 155 14.88 -4.57 4.63
C PHE A 155 16.01 -5.50 5.08
N ARG A 156 17.06 -5.63 4.24
CA ARG A 156 18.22 -6.45 4.58
C ARG A 156 19.00 -5.85 5.75
N GLU A 157 19.15 -4.53 5.79
CA GLU A 157 19.88 -3.83 6.84
C GLU A 157 19.16 -3.93 8.17
N SER A 158 17.84 -3.71 8.18
CA SER A 158 17.01 -3.92 9.36
C SER A 158 17.21 -5.33 9.94
N LEU A 159 17.21 -6.35 9.08
CA LEU A 159 17.46 -7.72 9.51
C LEU A 159 18.89 -7.94 10.03
N ARG A 160 19.90 -7.37 9.36
CA ARG A 160 21.29 -7.46 9.81
C ARG A 160 21.47 -6.85 11.19
N GLU A 161 20.96 -5.64 11.40
CA GLU A 161 21.06 -4.92 12.67
C GLU A 161 20.43 -5.71 13.82
N VAL A 162 19.26 -6.34 13.60
CA VAL A 162 18.63 -7.23 14.60
C VAL A 162 19.51 -8.45 14.89
N LEU A 163 20.09 -9.06 13.86
CA LEU A 163 20.96 -10.23 14.04
C LEU A 163 22.25 -9.85 14.77
N ASP A 164 22.83 -8.70 14.48
CA ASP A 164 24.04 -8.21 15.13
C ASP A 164 23.77 -7.87 16.60
N HIS A 165 22.57 -7.37 16.93
CA HIS A 165 22.14 -7.13 18.30
C HIS A 165 21.89 -8.43 19.08
N LEU A 166 21.18 -9.39 18.49
CA LEU A 166 20.76 -10.64 19.16
C LEU A 166 21.81 -11.75 19.15
N ALA A 167 22.79 -11.68 18.24
CA ALA A 167 23.85 -12.67 18.08
C ALA A 167 25.20 -11.98 17.91
N PRO A 168 25.81 -11.53 19.02
CA PRO A 168 27.16 -10.96 19.01
C PRO A 168 28.16 -11.93 18.37
N ASP A 169 29.07 -11.40 17.55
CA ASP A 169 29.98 -12.21 16.75
C ASP A 169 30.82 -13.17 17.61
N ASP A 170 31.30 -12.70 18.75
CA ASP A 170 32.15 -13.47 19.65
C ASP A 170 31.39 -14.62 20.32
N GLU A 171 30.10 -14.44 20.63
CA GLU A 171 29.25 -15.50 21.18
C GLU A 171 28.94 -16.59 20.16
N VAL A 172 28.67 -16.20 18.92
CA VAL A 172 28.43 -17.15 17.82
C VAL A 172 29.70 -17.92 17.50
N GLN A 173 30.86 -17.26 17.52
CA GLN A 173 32.16 -17.89 17.25
C GLN A 173 32.57 -18.92 18.32
N LYS A 174 32.09 -18.78 19.56
CA LYS A 174 32.34 -19.72 20.66
C LYS A 174 31.56 -21.03 20.55
N GLN A 175 30.59 -21.12 19.63
CA GLN A 175 29.75 -22.31 19.50
C GLN A 175 30.49 -23.47 18.84
N ASP A 176 30.34 -24.69 19.37
CA ASP A 176 31.01 -25.90 18.83
C ASP A 176 30.67 -26.21 17.36
N TRP A 177 29.50 -25.77 16.90
CA TRP A 177 29.05 -25.96 15.52
C TRP A 177 29.52 -24.86 14.57
N TYR A 178 30.10 -23.76 15.07
CA TYR A 178 30.53 -22.63 14.25
C TYR A 178 31.74 -22.99 13.39
N LYS A 179 31.65 -22.65 12.11
CA LYS A 179 32.76 -22.75 11.15
C LYS A 179 32.72 -21.52 10.25
N PRO A 180 33.80 -20.74 10.12
CA PRO A 180 33.79 -19.57 9.24
C PRO A 180 33.48 -19.97 7.80
N ALA A 181 32.66 -19.18 7.11
CA ALA A 181 32.41 -19.37 5.69
C ALA A 181 33.65 -18.99 4.87
N GLU A 182 33.75 -19.52 3.65
CA GLU A 182 34.90 -19.24 2.78
C GLU A 182 35.09 -17.72 2.61
N LYS A 183 36.30 -17.23 2.93
CA LYS A 183 36.68 -15.80 2.85
C LYS A 183 35.89 -14.87 3.78
N GLN A 184 35.22 -15.38 4.82
CA GLN A 184 34.54 -14.56 5.81
C GLN A 184 35.19 -14.68 7.18
N THR A 185 35.43 -13.54 7.82
CA THR A 185 36.00 -13.43 9.18
C THR A 185 34.94 -13.28 10.26
N ARG A 186 33.69 -12.95 9.87
CA ARG A 186 32.55 -12.77 10.77
C ARG A 186 31.49 -13.85 10.51
N PRO A 187 30.65 -14.18 11.51
CA PRO A 187 29.52 -15.06 11.31
C PRO A 187 28.56 -14.54 10.26
N THR A 188 28.01 -15.45 9.47
CA THR A 188 27.00 -15.10 8.45
C THR A 188 25.64 -14.85 9.11
N MET A 189 24.75 -14.12 8.43
CA MET A 189 23.36 -13.93 8.91
C MET A 189 22.68 -15.27 9.20
N LYS A 190 22.94 -16.29 8.38
CA LYS A 190 22.44 -17.65 8.58
C LYS A 190 22.95 -18.30 9.87
N GLN A 191 24.23 -18.10 10.20
CA GLN A 191 24.83 -18.58 11.45
C GLN A 191 24.26 -17.85 12.66
N LYS A 192 24.05 -16.54 12.56
CA LYS A 192 23.40 -15.74 13.61
C LYS A 192 21.96 -16.20 13.89
N VAL A 193 21.18 -16.47 12.85
CA VAL A 193 19.83 -17.05 13.01
C VAL A 193 19.89 -18.41 13.72
N ARG A 194 20.82 -19.29 13.32
CA ARG A 194 20.99 -20.58 14.00
C ARG A 194 21.26 -20.40 15.48
N TYR A 195 22.15 -19.47 15.85
CA TYR A 195 22.47 -19.17 17.24
C TYR A 195 21.21 -18.75 18.03
N ILE A 196 20.49 -17.73 17.55
CA ILE A 196 19.30 -17.17 18.22
C ILE A 196 18.21 -18.23 18.38
N LEU A 197 17.92 -18.98 17.34
CA LEU A 197 16.85 -19.98 17.40
C LEU A 197 17.26 -21.22 18.21
N THR A 198 18.55 -21.47 18.39
CA THR A 198 19.04 -22.52 19.29
C THR A 198 18.90 -22.10 20.75
N SER A 199 19.24 -20.85 21.09
CA SER A 199 19.06 -20.33 22.46
C SER A 199 17.59 -20.22 22.87
N ARG A 200 16.67 -20.18 21.89
CA ARG A 200 15.21 -20.20 22.08
C ARG A 200 14.57 -21.58 21.93
N GLU A 201 15.38 -22.64 21.97
CA GLU A 201 14.92 -24.04 21.97
C GLU A 201 14.04 -24.41 20.76
N ARG A 202 14.18 -23.71 19.63
CA ARG A 202 13.42 -24.04 18.41
C ARG A 202 13.92 -25.34 17.81
N ASN A 203 12.99 -26.17 17.34
CA ASN A 203 13.33 -27.48 16.82
C ASN A 203 14.18 -27.38 15.54
N LYS A 204 14.83 -28.49 15.16
CA LYS A 204 15.74 -28.54 14.00
C LYS A 204 15.06 -28.11 12.69
N THR A 205 13.79 -28.44 12.51
CA THR A 205 13.02 -28.13 11.31
C THR A 205 12.73 -26.63 11.21
N GLN A 206 12.29 -26.00 12.30
CA GLN A 206 12.06 -24.56 12.38
C GLN A 206 13.36 -23.78 12.11
N ARG A 207 14.46 -24.20 12.72
CA ARG A 207 15.79 -23.61 12.49
C ARG A 207 16.22 -23.69 11.03
N ALA A 208 16.08 -24.87 10.41
CA ALA A 208 16.43 -25.06 9.01
C ALA A 208 15.57 -24.22 8.05
N ALA A 209 14.28 -24.04 8.36
CA ALA A 209 13.39 -23.20 7.57
C ALA A 209 13.81 -21.72 7.64
N ALA A 210 14.07 -21.18 8.83
CA ALA A 210 14.54 -19.82 9.02
C ALA A 210 15.90 -19.59 8.33
N GLU A 211 16.85 -20.51 8.50
CA GLU A 211 18.14 -20.49 7.81
C GLU A 211 18.00 -20.44 6.28
N LYS A 212 17.01 -21.16 5.71
CA LYS A 212 16.73 -21.14 4.28
C LYS A 212 16.12 -19.82 3.83
N MET A 213 15.22 -19.24 4.62
CA MET A 213 14.61 -17.94 4.34
C MET A 213 15.64 -16.81 4.31
N ILE A 214 16.64 -16.83 5.21
CA ILE A 214 17.78 -15.90 5.13
C ILE A 214 18.50 -16.00 3.79
N GLY A 215 18.78 -17.23 3.32
CA GLY A 215 19.40 -17.44 2.02
C GLY A 215 18.58 -16.87 0.85
N LEU A 216 17.24 -16.94 0.92
CA LEU A 216 16.35 -16.34 -0.07
C LEU A 216 16.41 -14.81 -0.04
N ILE A 217 16.39 -14.20 1.15
CA ILE A 217 16.49 -12.74 1.32
C ILE A 217 17.80 -12.22 0.73
N GLU A 218 18.92 -12.87 1.06
CA GLU A 218 20.24 -12.46 0.55
C GLU A 218 20.37 -12.66 -0.96
N GLY A 219 19.85 -13.78 -1.49
CA GLY A 219 19.81 -14.06 -2.92
C GLY A 219 19.02 -13.01 -3.69
N LEU A 220 17.76 -12.77 -3.31
CA LEU A 220 16.89 -11.78 -3.94
C LEU A 220 17.49 -10.36 -3.89
N SER A 221 18.05 -9.97 -2.73
CA SER A 221 18.71 -8.67 -2.59
C SER A 221 19.93 -8.54 -3.50
N GLY A 222 20.72 -9.61 -3.62
CA GLY A 222 21.89 -9.66 -4.49
C GLY A 222 21.53 -9.59 -5.97
N ASP A 223 20.52 -10.35 -6.39
CA ASP A 223 20.04 -10.39 -7.77
C ASP A 223 19.44 -9.04 -8.17
N MET A 224 18.69 -8.38 -7.29
CA MET A 224 18.21 -7.01 -7.51
C MET A 224 19.36 -6.01 -7.66
N ALA A 225 20.41 -6.12 -6.84
CA ALA A 225 21.57 -5.24 -6.95
C ALA A 225 22.28 -5.42 -8.30
N ARG A 226 22.48 -6.65 -8.77
CA ARG A 226 23.11 -6.95 -10.06
C ARG A 226 22.24 -6.51 -11.25
N ALA A 227 20.94 -6.79 -11.20
CA ALA A 227 20.00 -6.41 -12.25
C ALA A 227 19.95 -4.90 -12.50
N VAL A 228 20.25 -4.07 -11.49
CA VAL A 228 20.37 -2.60 -11.66
C VAL A 228 21.64 -2.22 -12.41
N TYR A 229 22.77 -2.89 -12.17
CA TYR A 229 24.00 -2.68 -12.95
C TYR A 229 23.81 -3.10 -14.41
N ASP A 230 23.07 -4.19 -14.65
CA ASP A 230 22.78 -4.68 -16.00
C ASP A 230 21.71 -3.80 -16.72
N ARG A 231 20.86 -3.09 -15.96
CA ARG A 231 19.74 -2.24 -16.45
C ARG A 231 20.13 -0.88 -17.03
N ALA A 232 21.42 -0.54 -17.10
CA ALA A 232 21.85 0.63 -17.87
C ALA A 232 21.46 0.57 -19.37
N SER A 233 20.86 -0.54 -19.84
CA SER A 233 20.48 -0.75 -21.24
C SER A 233 18.97 -0.74 -21.59
N LEU A 234 17.99 -0.98 -20.70
CA LEU A 234 16.55 -1.13 -21.10
C LEU A 234 15.52 -0.71 -20.02
N ALA A 235 14.51 0.09 -20.40
CA ALA A 235 13.62 0.87 -19.51
C ALA A 235 12.30 0.18 -19.04
N THR A 236 12.04 -1.09 -19.36
CA THR A 236 10.71 -1.72 -19.17
C THR A 236 10.46 -2.47 -17.85
N HIS A 237 11.40 -2.46 -16.89
CA HIS A 237 11.36 -3.39 -15.73
C HIS A 237 10.93 -2.81 -14.36
N VAL A 238 10.41 -1.57 -14.28
CA VAL A 238 10.12 -0.92 -12.99
C VAL A 238 9.07 -1.68 -12.16
N HIS A 239 8.02 -2.23 -12.79
CA HIS A 239 6.97 -2.99 -12.09
C HIS A 239 7.45 -4.33 -11.49
N GLN A 240 8.41 -5.02 -12.12
CA GLN A 240 8.96 -6.26 -11.55
C GLN A 240 9.69 -6.01 -10.23
N SER A 241 10.37 -4.86 -10.08
CA SER A 241 11.16 -4.58 -8.89
C SER A 241 10.34 -4.34 -7.61
N LYS A 242 9.13 -3.77 -7.69
CA LYS A 242 8.27 -3.59 -6.50
C LYS A 242 7.77 -4.92 -5.94
N GLY A 243 7.36 -5.84 -6.83
CA GLY A 243 6.89 -7.18 -6.44
C GLY A 243 7.98 -8.02 -5.77
N GLU A 244 9.22 -7.93 -6.26
CA GLU A 244 10.39 -8.59 -5.66
C GLU A 244 10.66 -8.05 -4.24
N VAL A 245 10.61 -6.73 -4.04
CA VAL A 245 10.79 -6.15 -2.70
C VAL A 245 9.65 -6.52 -1.74
N GLN A 246 8.41 -6.57 -2.22
CA GLN A 246 7.30 -7.09 -1.41
C GLN A 246 7.51 -8.55 -1.01
N GLN A 247 8.17 -9.35 -1.84
CA GLN A 247 8.55 -10.71 -1.48
C GLN A 247 9.65 -10.75 -0.42
N ILE A 248 10.68 -9.90 -0.54
CA ILE A 248 11.71 -9.75 0.50
C ILE A 248 11.07 -9.37 1.83
N LYS A 249 10.18 -8.37 1.82
CA LYS A 249 9.41 -7.94 3.00
C LYS A 249 8.73 -9.13 3.69
N ARG A 250 7.96 -9.93 2.95
CA ARG A 250 7.25 -11.09 3.54
C ARG A 250 8.20 -12.07 4.23
N TYR A 251 9.37 -12.33 3.66
CA TYR A 251 10.35 -13.20 4.31
C TYR A 251 10.97 -12.54 5.55
N VAL A 252 11.25 -11.24 5.48
CA VAL A 252 11.77 -10.48 6.63
C VAL A 252 10.75 -10.47 7.77
N ASP A 253 9.47 -10.23 7.48
CA ASP A 253 8.40 -10.22 8.48
C ASP A 253 8.33 -11.57 9.20
N VAL A 254 8.29 -12.68 8.45
CA VAL A 254 8.27 -14.05 9.02
C VAL A 254 9.49 -14.29 9.91
N ILE A 255 10.68 -13.90 9.45
CA ILE A 255 11.90 -14.02 10.24
C ILE A 255 11.83 -13.14 11.49
N PHE A 256 11.27 -11.94 11.43
CA PHE A 256 11.10 -11.09 12.60
C PHE A 256 10.09 -11.66 13.60
N PHE A 257 9.01 -12.31 13.17
CA PHE A 257 8.13 -13.03 14.09
C PHE A 257 8.90 -14.10 14.88
N ASP A 258 9.73 -14.90 14.19
CA ASP A 258 10.56 -15.93 14.83
C ASP A 258 11.66 -15.34 15.73
N LEU A 259 12.36 -14.29 15.25
CA LEU A 259 13.51 -13.66 15.90
C LEU A 259 13.15 -12.62 16.96
N LEU A 260 11.92 -12.14 17.04
CA LEU A 260 11.48 -11.20 18.07
C LEU A 260 10.47 -11.82 19.04
N GLU A 261 10.09 -13.09 18.83
CA GLU A 261 9.09 -13.81 19.63
C GLU A 261 7.73 -13.10 19.68
N ILE A 262 7.39 -12.41 18.60
CA ILE A 262 6.11 -11.72 18.47
C ILE A 262 5.04 -12.80 18.29
N SER A 263 4.04 -12.79 19.17
CA SER A 263 2.92 -13.73 19.10
C SER A 263 1.94 -13.31 18.00
N HIS A 264 1.44 -14.29 17.23
CA HIS A 264 0.35 -14.09 16.27
C HIS A 264 -0.97 -13.72 16.95
#